data_AF-A0A913YUF7-F1
#
_entry.id   AF-A0A913YUF7-F1
#
_cell.length_a   1.000
_cell.length_b   1.000
_cell.length_c   1.000
_cell.angle_alpha   90.00
_cell.angle_beta   90.00
_cell.angle_gamma   90.00
#
_symmetry.space_group_name_H-M   'P 1'
#
loop_
_entity.id
_entity.type
_entity.pdbx_description
1 polymer ?
#
loop_
_entity_poly.entity_id
_entity_poly.type
_entity_poly.pdbx_seq_one_letter_code
_entity_poly.pdbx_strand_id
1 'polypeptide(L)'
;MTEAVGEDILEGVDVSRDKPTNKKADHLHSIEDEHAHKPEALNKKALDIITRVRDKLTGRDFAKRNTLEVPSQVELLIKQAVSHENLCQCYIGWCPFW
;
A
#
# COMPACT_ATOMS: atom_id res chain seq x y z
N MET A 1 -4.87 -47.26 -33.57
CA MET A 1 -4.57 -45.82 -33.53
C MET A 1 -5.46 -45.13 -34.55
N THR A 2 -6.66 -44.74 -34.14
CA THR A 2 -7.63 -43.93 -34.93
C THR A 2 -8.60 -43.21 -33.98
N GLU A 3 -8.66 -41.90 -34.18
CA GLU A 3 -9.48 -40.77 -33.67
C GLU A 3 -11.02 -40.99 -33.73
N ALA A 4 -11.97 -40.21 -33.18
CA ALA A 4 -12.09 -38.99 -32.34
C ALA A 4 -13.59 -38.81 -31.95
N VAL A 5 -13.90 -37.74 -31.18
CA VAL A 5 -15.16 -36.94 -31.08
C VAL A 5 -16.08 -37.13 -29.86
N GLY A 6 -16.45 -35.98 -29.24
CA GLY A 6 -17.73 -35.74 -28.51
C GLY A 6 -17.54 -35.38 -27.04
N GLU A 7 -17.39 -34.11 -26.65
CA GLU A 7 -18.44 -33.14 -26.23
C GLU A 7 -19.19 -33.46 -24.92
N ASP A 8 -19.01 -32.53 -23.96
CA ASP A 8 -19.99 -31.93 -23.05
C ASP A 8 -20.90 -32.79 -22.16
N ILE A 9 -20.57 -32.82 -20.85
CA ILE A 9 -21.57 -32.97 -19.78
C ILE A 9 -21.18 -32.07 -18.61
N LEU A 10 -21.82 -30.90 -18.51
CA LEU A 10 -22.16 -30.27 -17.22
C LEU A 10 -23.34 -29.32 -17.43
N GLU A 11 -24.47 -29.75 -16.89
CA GLU A 11 -25.80 -29.14 -16.92
C GLU A 11 -25.83 -27.68 -16.45
N GLY A 12 -26.70 -26.90 -17.11
CA GLY A 12 -27.00 -25.53 -16.78
C GLY A 12 -27.93 -25.37 -15.57
N VAL A 13 -27.81 -24.21 -14.95
CA VAL A 13 -28.82 -23.66 -14.03
C VAL A 13 -29.25 -22.30 -14.59
N ASP A 14 -30.49 -22.26 -15.08
CA ASP A 14 -31.23 -21.05 -15.44
C ASP A 14 -31.70 -20.34 -14.17
N VAL A 15 -31.45 -19.02 -14.09
CA VAL A 15 -32.24 -18.13 -13.24
C VAL A 15 -32.59 -16.89 -14.06
N SER A 16 -33.74 -16.95 -14.71
CA SER A 16 -34.44 -15.80 -15.28
C SER A 16 -35.08 -14.90 -14.20
N ARG A 17 -35.36 -13.64 -14.60
CA ARG A 17 -36.40 -12.70 -14.08
C ARG A 17 -35.93 -11.63 -13.06
N ASP A 18 -36.16 -10.31 -13.15
CA ASP A 18 -36.96 -9.38 -13.98
C ASP A 18 -36.35 -7.96 -13.89
N LYS A 19 -36.59 -7.08 -14.87
CA LYS A 19 -36.22 -5.64 -14.88
C LYS A 19 -37.45 -4.76 -14.64
N PRO A 20 -37.36 -3.69 -13.84
CA PRO A 20 -38.26 -2.53 -13.97
C PRO A 20 -37.52 -1.25 -14.36
N THR A 21 -38.26 -0.37 -15.01
CA THR A 21 -37.83 0.82 -15.75
C THR A 21 -38.06 2.13 -14.98
N ASN A 22 -37.17 3.10 -15.26
CA ASN A 22 -37.36 4.55 -15.36
C ASN A 22 -37.57 5.41 -14.07
N LYS A 23 -36.66 6.38 -13.86
CA LYS A 23 -36.93 7.84 -13.79
C LYS A 23 -35.64 8.62 -13.49
N LYS A 24 -35.32 9.61 -14.34
CA LYS A 24 -34.30 10.63 -14.05
C LYS A 24 -34.81 11.58 -12.97
N ALA A 25 -33.96 11.89 -11.99
CA ALA A 25 -34.08 13.09 -11.16
C ALA A 25 -32.67 13.57 -10.82
N ASP A 26 -32.43 14.85 -11.09
CA ASP A 26 -31.17 15.55 -11.03
C ASP A 26 -30.60 15.74 -9.62
N HIS A 27 -29.27 15.70 -9.59
CA HIS A 27 -28.37 16.50 -8.75
C HIS A 27 -28.53 16.47 -7.22
N LEU A 28 -27.97 15.45 -6.58
CA LEU A 28 -27.34 15.62 -5.27
C LEU A 28 -25.88 15.17 -5.43
N HIS A 29 -24.95 16.13 -5.38
CA HIS A 29 -23.53 15.79 -5.29
C HIS A 29 -23.34 15.23 -3.89
N SER A 30 -23.48 13.91 -3.78
CA SER A 30 -23.06 13.17 -2.60
C SER A 30 -21.60 13.54 -2.40
N ILE A 31 -21.33 14.29 -1.33
CA ILE A 31 -19.99 14.37 -0.78
C ILE A 31 -19.70 12.93 -0.35
N GLU A 32 -19.04 12.20 -1.23
CA GLU A 32 -18.51 10.89 -0.91
C GLU A 32 -17.54 11.12 0.24
N ASP A 33 -17.89 10.58 1.40
CA ASP A 33 -17.02 10.46 2.56
C ASP A 33 -15.82 9.59 2.14
N GLU A 34 -14.84 10.20 1.47
CA GLU A 34 -13.49 9.67 1.17
C GLU A 34 -12.66 9.49 2.46
N HIS A 35 -13.33 9.31 3.60
CA HIS A 35 -12.76 8.91 4.88
C HIS A 35 -13.33 7.57 5.37
N ALA A 36 -14.19 6.91 4.59
CA ALA A 36 -14.53 5.53 4.84
C ALA A 36 -13.23 4.70 4.86
N HIS A 37 -12.90 4.19 6.05
CA HIS A 37 -11.78 3.30 6.32
C HIS A 37 -11.84 2.07 5.39
N LYS A 38 -11.31 2.20 4.16
CA LYS A 38 -11.21 1.10 3.21
C LYS A 38 -10.20 0.09 3.81
N PRO A 39 -10.63 -1.12 4.20
CA PRO A 39 -9.74 -2.10 4.85
C PRO A 39 -8.53 -2.44 3.97
N GLU A 40 -8.69 -2.38 2.65
CA GLU A 40 -7.62 -2.55 1.67
C GLU A 40 -6.53 -1.46 1.79
N ALA A 41 -6.92 -0.20 2.03
CA ALA A 41 -5.98 0.92 2.20
C ALA A 41 -5.19 0.82 3.51
N LEU A 42 -5.83 0.36 4.59
CA LEU A 42 -5.14 0.08 5.86
C LEU A 42 -4.17 -1.09 5.72
N ASN A 43 -4.60 -2.16 5.06
CA ASN A 43 -3.76 -3.35 4.85
C ASN A 43 -2.50 -2.99 4.06
N LYS A 44 -2.62 -2.17 3.01
CA LYS A 44 -1.48 -1.63 2.27
C LYS A 44 -0.50 -0.87 3.19
N LYS A 45 -1.00 0.07 4.01
CA LYS A 45 -0.15 0.82 4.96
C LYS A 45 0.56 -0.11 5.96
N ALA A 46 -0.12 -1.16 6.44
CA ALA A 46 0.48 -2.13 7.35
C ALA A 46 1.64 -2.88 6.68
N LEU A 47 1.46 -3.33 5.43
CA LEU A 47 2.51 -4.00 4.66
C LEU A 47 3.72 -3.08 4.39
N ASP A 48 3.48 -1.79 4.13
CA ASP A 48 4.53 -0.80 3.94
C ASP A 48 5.37 -0.63 5.22
N ILE A 49 4.72 -0.58 6.39
CA ILE A 49 5.39 -0.49 7.70
C ILE A 49 6.24 -1.73 7.95
N ILE A 50 5.69 -2.94 7.74
CA ILE A 50 6.42 -4.21 7.93
C ILE A 50 7.63 -4.26 7.01
N THR A 51 7.47 -3.86 5.74
CA THR A 51 8.55 -3.79 4.77
C THR A 51 9.63 -2.81 5.21
N ARG A 52 9.25 -1.63 5.71
CA ARG A 52 10.20 -0.64 6.21
C ARG A 52 11.01 -1.14 7.41
N VAL A 53 10.38 -1.87 8.33
CA VAL A 53 11.07 -2.49 9.47
C VAL A 53 12.04 -3.56 8.98
N ARG A 54 11.61 -4.42 8.04
CA ARG A 54 12.50 -5.40 7.40
C ARG A 54 13.72 -4.74 6.75
N ASP A 55 13.53 -3.63 6.04
CA ASP A 55 14.63 -2.91 5.40
C ASP A 55 15.65 -2.39 6.43
N LYS A 56 15.19 -1.90 7.60
CA LYS A 56 16.08 -1.49 8.70
C LYS A 56 16.88 -2.66 9.27
N LEU A 57 16.24 -3.82 9.43
CA LEU A 57 16.88 -5.03 9.99
C LEU A 57 17.82 -5.75 9.01
N THR A 58 17.73 -5.43 7.71
CA THR A 58 18.50 -6.09 6.65
C THR A 58 19.50 -5.16 5.96
N GLY A 59 19.68 -3.93 6.47
CA GLY A 59 20.62 -2.95 5.92
C GLY A 59 20.21 -2.39 4.54
N ARG A 60 18.92 -2.41 4.19
CA ARG A 60 18.38 -1.91 2.90
C ARG A 60 17.60 -0.60 3.04
N ASP A 61 17.69 0.05 4.19
CA ASP A 61 16.93 1.24 4.58
C ASP A 61 17.36 2.56 3.92
N PHE A 62 18.56 2.59 3.33
CA PHE A 62 19.08 3.73 2.56
C PHE A 62 19.17 3.43 1.06
N ALA A 63 19.69 2.26 0.71
CA ALA A 63 19.90 1.84 -0.68
C ALA A 63 19.14 0.54 -0.96
N LYS A 64 17.99 0.62 -1.63
CA LYS A 64 17.12 -0.56 -1.88
C LYS A 64 17.81 -1.71 -2.65
N ARG A 65 18.88 -1.42 -3.39
CA ARG A 65 19.61 -2.40 -4.22
C ARG A 65 20.83 -3.01 -3.52
N ASN A 66 21.36 -2.38 -2.49
CA ASN A 66 22.59 -2.81 -1.82
C ASN A 66 22.34 -2.99 -0.32
N THR A 67 22.73 -4.14 0.23
CA THR A 67 22.72 -4.37 1.68
C THR A 67 23.96 -3.73 2.30
N LEU A 68 23.74 -2.88 3.29
CA LEU A 68 24.80 -2.27 4.08
C LEU A 68 25.25 -3.22 5.20
N GLU A 69 26.55 -3.22 5.49
CA GLU A 69 27.04 -3.78 6.76
C GLU A 69 26.66 -2.90 7.94
N VAL A 70 26.59 -3.50 9.13
CA VAL A 70 26.17 -2.81 10.36
C VAL A 70 26.97 -1.53 10.63
N PRO A 71 28.32 -1.50 10.56
CA PRO A 71 29.06 -0.26 10.81
C PRO A 71 28.72 0.86 9.83
N SER A 72 28.51 0.53 8.55
CA SER A 72 28.14 1.50 7.51
C SER A 72 26.74 2.06 7.73
N GLN A 73 25.77 1.21 8.10
CA GLN A 73 24.41 1.65 8.40
C GLN A 73 24.38 2.60 9.60
N VAL A 74 25.12 2.27 10.67
CA VAL A 74 25.24 3.13 11.87
C VAL A 74 25.86 4.48 11.54
N GLU A 75 26.92 4.50 10.73
CA GLU A 75 27.57 5.73 10.30
C GLU A 75 26.61 6.66 9.53
N LEU A 76 25.79 6.10 8.64
CA LEU A 76 24.78 6.87 7.90
C LEU A 76 23.68 7.41 8.82
N LEU A 77 23.25 6.63 9.81
CA LEU A 77 22.28 7.07 10.82
C LEU A 77 22.81 8.25 11.64
N ILE A 78 24.07 8.18 12.08
CA ILE A 78 24.73 9.27 12.80
C ILE A 78 24.79 10.51 11.92
N LYS A 79 25.26 10.38 10.67
CA LYS A 79 25.32 11.51 9.71
C LYS A 79 23.97 12.18 9.51
N GLN A 80 22.89 11.41 9.40
CA GLN A 80 21.55 11.99 9.30
C GLN A 80 21.13 12.69 10.60
N ALA A 81 21.41 12.10 11.76
CA ALA A 81 21.02 12.67 13.05
C ALA A 81 21.77 13.97 13.39
N VAL A 82 23.01 14.12 12.94
CA VAL A 82 23.84 15.33 13.17
C VAL A 82 23.79 16.34 12.02
N SER A 83 23.06 16.05 10.94
CA SER A 83 22.98 16.95 9.79
C SER A 83 22.23 18.23 10.16
N HIS A 84 22.87 19.40 9.99
CA HIS A 84 22.21 20.70 10.17
C HIS A 84 20.98 20.86 9.28
N GLU A 85 20.97 20.27 8.07
CA GLU A 85 19.82 20.31 7.16
C GLU A 85 18.62 19.55 7.71
N ASN A 86 18.86 18.45 8.44
CA ASN A 86 17.80 17.70 9.10
C ASN A 86 17.37 18.38 10.40
N LEU A 87 18.34 18.86 11.19
CA LEU A 87 18.11 19.51 12.48
C LEU A 87 17.32 20.82 12.34
N CYS A 88 17.58 21.63 11.31
CA CYS A 88 16.85 22.89 11.11
C CYS A 88 15.39 22.72 10.68
N GLN A 89 15.01 21.52 10.23
CA GLN A 89 13.64 21.15 9.89
C GLN A 89 12.86 20.60 11.10
N CYS A 90 13.52 20.28 12.21
CA CYS A 90 12.85 19.87 13.42
C CYS A 90 11.97 20.99 13.97
N TYR A 91 10.83 20.61 14.57
CA TYR A 91 10.00 21.56 15.29
C TYR A 91 10.79 22.19 16.46
N ILE A 92 10.64 23.51 16.67
CA ILE A 92 11.46 24.28 17.61
C ILE A 92 11.44 23.74 19.05
N GLY A 93 10.31 23.17 19.50
CA GLY A 93 10.18 22.59 20.84
C GLY A 93 10.93 21.27 21.05
N TRP A 94 11.45 20.63 19.99
CA TRP A 94 12.39 19.51 20.10
C TRP A 94 13.80 19.96 20.49
N CYS A 95 14.09 21.27 20.43
CA CYS A 95 15.36 21.86 20.81
C CYS A 95 16.57 21.25 20.07
N PRO A 96 16.66 21.40 18.73
CA PRO A 96 17.72 20.79 17.90
C PRO A 96 19.13 21.37 18.13
N PHE A 97 19.28 22.30 19.08
CA PHE A 97 20.51 23.03 19.41
C PHE A 97 20.97 22.80 20.86
N TRP A 98 20.38 21.83 21.58
CA TRP A 98 20.75 21.45 22.95
C TRP A 98 21.64 20.22 23.01
#